data_AF-A0A355T5E6-F1
#
_entry.id   AF-A0A355T5E6-F1
#
_cell.length_a   1.000
_cell.length_b   1.000
_cell.length_c   1.000
_cell.angle_alpha   90.00
_cell.angle_beta   90.00
_cell.angle_gamma   90.00
#
_symmetry.space_group_name_H-M   'P 1'
#
loop_
_entity.id
_entity.type
_entity.pdbx_description
1 polymer ?
#
loop_
_entity_poly.entity_id
_entity_poly.type
_entity_poly.pdbx_seq_one_letter_code
_entity_poly.pdbx_strand_id
1 'polypeptide(L)'
;PVYRYRFAGPKCCDLFGIDYTGKLLGDDLPVKAAQRRRQEFHEVVEGRVPVFARANIPLPGKEHKQVYRGVFPLAKQDSDIIDQLHVVIAPIDERC
;
A
#
# COMPACT_ATOMS: atom_id res chain seq x y z
N PRO A 1 -0.61 4.13 15.12
CA PRO A 1 -1.91 4.04 14.43
C PRO A 1 -2.16 2.62 13.88
N VAL A 2 -3.41 2.14 13.95
CA VAL A 2 -3.82 0.87 13.34
C VAL A 2 -4.51 1.17 12.01
N TYR A 3 -4.04 0.57 10.93
CA TYR A 3 -4.59 0.76 9.59
C TYR A 3 -5.34 -0.49 9.16
N ARG A 4 -6.55 -0.31 8.61
CA ARG A 4 -7.37 -1.38 8.04
C ARG A 4 -7.54 -1.14 6.54
N TYR A 5 -7.35 -2.19 5.76
CA TYR A 5 -7.69 -2.16 4.35
C TYR A 5 -9.22 -2.16 4.20
N ARG A 6 -9.80 -1.01 3.87
CA ARG A 6 -11.25 -0.95 3.61
C ARG A 6 -11.63 -1.70 2.33
N PHE A 7 -10.75 -1.69 1.34
CA PHE A 7 -10.96 -2.31 0.06
C PHE A 7 -9.60 -2.60 -0.60
N ALA A 8 -9.44 -3.79 -1.15
CA ALA A 8 -8.35 -4.15 -2.04
C ALA A 8 -8.91 -4.34 -3.46
N GLY A 9 -8.35 -3.62 -4.44
CA GLY A 9 -8.79 -3.75 -5.82
C GLY A 9 -8.54 -5.16 -6.36
N PRO A 10 -9.42 -5.73 -7.20
CA PRO A 10 -9.30 -7.10 -7.70
C PRO A 10 -7.94 -7.42 -8.32
N LYS A 11 -7.37 -6.47 -9.08
CA LYS A 11 -6.02 -6.63 -9.67
C LYS A 11 -4.89 -6.67 -8.66
N CYS A 12 -5.05 -6.01 -7.51
CA CYS A 12 -4.12 -6.18 -6.40
C CYS A 12 -4.28 -7.58 -5.80
N CYS A 13 -5.51 -8.04 -5.57
CA CYS A 13 -5.75 -9.39 -5.05
C CYS A 13 -5.13 -10.46 -5.95
N ASP A 14 -5.30 -10.35 -7.27
CA ASP A 14 -4.64 -11.21 -8.27
C ASP A 14 -3.11 -11.14 -8.16
N LEU A 15 -2.57 -9.93 -8.01
CA LEU A 15 -1.12 -9.69 -7.94
C LEU A 15 -0.49 -10.28 -6.68
N PHE A 16 -1.14 -10.15 -5.53
CA PHE A 16 -0.61 -10.63 -4.25
C PHE A 16 -1.04 -12.06 -3.92
N GLY A 17 -2.05 -12.59 -4.61
CA GLY A 17 -2.69 -13.87 -4.28
C GLY A 17 -3.50 -13.84 -2.97
N ILE A 18 -3.73 -12.65 -2.41
CA ILE A 18 -4.40 -12.46 -1.12
C ILE A 18 -5.38 -11.29 -1.25
N ASP A 19 -6.63 -11.51 -0.84
CA ASP A 19 -7.58 -10.42 -0.60
C ASP A 19 -7.30 -9.81 0.77
N TYR A 20 -6.78 -8.58 0.76
CA TYR A 20 -6.50 -7.82 1.98
C TYR A 20 -7.73 -7.10 2.52
N THR A 21 -8.86 -7.11 1.83
CA THR A 21 -10.07 -6.40 2.26
C THR A 21 -10.49 -6.83 3.68
N GLY A 22 -10.70 -5.84 4.55
CA GLY A 22 -11.05 -6.05 5.95
C GLY A 22 -9.88 -6.35 6.88
N LYS A 23 -8.71 -6.74 6.37
CA LYS A 23 -7.52 -7.08 7.18
C LYS A 23 -6.81 -5.84 7.73
N LEU A 24 -5.98 -6.05 8.76
CA LEU A 24 -5.10 -5.01 9.30
C LEU A 24 -3.76 -4.97 8.55
N LEU A 25 -3.16 -3.79 8.49
CA LEU A 25 -1.81 -3.61 7.95
C LEU A 25 -0.79 -4.39 8.78
N GLY A 26 -0.34 -5.52 8.24
CA GLY A 26 0.67 -6.39 8.84
C GLY A 26 0.25 -7.85 8.96
N ASP A 27 -1.04 -8.17 8.85
CA ASP A 27 -1.56 -9.54 9.14
C ASP A 27 -0.91 -10.61 8.24
N ASP A 28 -0.73 -10.33 6.95
CA ASP A 28 -0.07 -11.25 6.00
C ASP A 28 1.18 -10.61 5.37
N LEU A 29 1.89 -9.77 6.13
CA LEU A 29 3.14 -9.14 5.70
C LEU A 29 4.30 -9.52 6.62
N PRO A 30 5.52 -9.71 6.09
CA PRO A 30 6.72 -9.76 6.92
C PRO A 30 6.82 -8.51 7.81
N VAL A 31 7.26 -8.69 9.06
CA VAL A 31 7.32 -7.61 10.06
C VAL A 31 8.04 -6.36 9.54
N LYS A 32 9.20 -6.54 8.89
CA LYS A 32 9.97 -5.44 8.29
C LYS A 32 9.20 -4.70 7.19
N ALA A 33 8.44 -5.43 6.38
CA ALA A 33 7.61 -4.84 5.33
C ALA A 33 6.45 -4.04 5.95
N ALA A 34 5.78 -4.60 6.96
CA ALA A 34 4.71 -3.91 7.68
C ALA A 34 5.20 -2.63 8.36
N GLN A 35 6.36 -2.67 9.03
CA GLN A 35 6.99 -1.48 9.63
C GLN A 35 7.28 -0.40 8.60
N ARG A 36 7.89 -0.76 7.47
CA ARG A 36 8.15 0.18 6.38
C ARG A 36 6.86 0.83 5.87
N ARG A 37 5.77 0.07 5.72
CA ARG A 37 4.49 0.64 5.27
C ARG A 37 3.85 1.56 6.30
N ARG A 38 4.00 1.25 7.59
CA ARG A 38 3.53 2.14 8.66
C ARG A 38 4.29 3.47 8.67
N GLN A 39 5.59 3.42 8.40
CA GLN A 39 6.40 4.63 8.27
C GLN A 39 5.97 5.46 7.06
N GLU A 40 5.83 4.86 5.88
CA GLU A 40 5.32 5.55 4.67
C GLU A 40 3.96 6.20 4.93
N PHE A 41 3.05 5.51 5.63
CA PHE A 41 1.73 6.07 5.94
C PHE A 41 1.81 7.23 6.92
N HIS A 42 2.72 7.16 7.90
CA HIS A 42 2.94 8.26 8.84
C HIS A 42 3.48 9.49 8.11
N GLU A 43 4.49 9.33 7.24
CA GLU A 43 5.05 10.42 6.43
C GLU A 43 3.98 11.09 5.56
N VAL A 44 3.08 10.32 4.96
CA VAL A 44 1.97 10.86 4.15
C VAL A 44 0.95 11.62 4.98
N VAL A 45 0.58 11.10 6.15
CA VAL A 45 -0.40 11.76 7.03
C VAL A 45 0.15 13.05 7.62
N GLU A 46 1.39 13.05 8.11
CA GLU A 46 2.05 14.23 8.69
C GLU A 46 2.38 15.26 7.61
N GLY A 47 2.96 14.81 6.50
CA GLY A 47 3.40 15.69 5.41
C GLY A 47 2.24 16.21 4.55
N ARG A 48 1.08 15.56 4.59
CA ARG A 48 -0.10 15.85 3.75
C ARG A 48 0.22 15.90 2.25
N VAL A 49 1.25 15.16 1.85
CA VAL A 49 1.69 15.04 0.46
C VAL A 49 1.82 13.56 0.09
N PRO A 50 1.62 13.21 -1.19
CA PRO A 50 1.79 11.83 -1.64
C PRO A 50 3.23 11.35 -1.49
N VAL A 51 3.40 10.09 -1.09
CA VAL A 51 4.70 9.41 -1.10
C VAL A 51 4.72 8.34 -2.19
N PHE A 52 5.79 8.34 -2.96
CA PHE A 52 6.05 7.37 -4.02
C PHE A 52 7.22 6.47 -3.64
N ALA A 53 7.04 5.16 -3.79
CA ALA A 53 8.07 4.18 -3.47
C ALA A 53 8.10 3.06 -4.50
N ARG A 54 9.30 2.51 -4.73
CA ARG A 54 9.47 1.20 -5.37
C ARG A 54 9.44 0.11 -4.29
N ALA A 55 8.81 -1.01 -4.61
CA ALA A 55 8.69 -2.13 -3.71
C ALA A 55 8.86 -3.46 -4.43
N ASN A 56 9.50 -4.41 -3.76
CA ASN A 56 9.53 -5.79 -4.18
C ASN A 56 8.41 -6.54 -3.46
N ILE A 57 7.53 -7.16 -4.24
CA ILE A 57 6.49 -8.04 -3.72
C ILE A 57 7.00 -9.47 -3.85
N PRO A 58 7.08 -10.25 -2.75
CA PRO A 58 7.31 -11.67 -2.84
C PRO A 58 6.09 -12.34 -3.46
N LEU A 59 6.29 -13.11 -4.52
CA LEU A 59 5.23 -13.91 -5.15
C LEU A 59 5.53 -15.39 -4.93
N PRO A 60 4.53 -16.22 -4.56
CA PRO A 60 4.72 -17.66 -4.51
C PRO A 60 5.24 -18.19 -5.85
N GLY A 61 6.43 -18.81 -5.86
CA GLY A 61 7.02 -19.43 -7.06
C GLY A 61 7.78 -18.51 -8.02
N LYS A 62 8.02 -17.22 -7.68
CA LYS A 62 8.94 -16.33 -8.42
C LYS A 62 9.95 -15.70 -7.47
N GLU A 63 11.06 -15.17 -8.00
CA GLU A 63 12.05 -14.45 -7.18
C GLU A 63 11.39 -13.25 -6.49
N HIS A 64 11.00 -12.19 -7.21
CA HIS A 64 10.22 -11.06 -6.68
C HIS A 64 9.56 -10.31 -7.86
N LYS A 65 8.44 -9.61 -7.66
CA LYS A 65 7.92 -8.66 -8.66
C LYS A 65 8.08 -7.22 -8.20
N GLN A 66 8.69 -6.38 -9.03
CA GLN A 66 8.81 -4.96 -8.74
C GLN A 66 7.51 -4.23 -9.04
N VAL A 67 7.13 -3.32 -8.14
CA VAL A 67 6.00 -2.42 -8.32
C VAL A 67 6.37 -1.00 -7.94
N TYR A 68 5.69 -0.06 -8.59
CA TYR A 68 5.51 1.28 -8.10
C TYR A 68 4.33 1.32 -7.12
N ARG A 69 4.51 2.09 -6.05
CA ARG A 69 3.47 2.37 -5.06
C ARG A 69 3.36 3.87 -4.87
N GLY A 70 2.14 4.39 -4.97
CA GLY A 70 1.79 5.75 -4.57
C GLY A 70 0.84 5.69 -3.38
N VAL A 71 1.16 6.40 -2.31
CA VAL A 71 0.30 6.52 -1.13
C VAL A 71 -0.17 7.97 -1.05
N PHE A 72 -1.48 8.17 -1.13
CA PHE A 72 -2.11 9.48 -1.22
C PHE A 72 -2.90 9.76 0.07
N PRO A 73 -2.73 10.93 0.70
CA PRO A 73 -3.54 11.36 1.81
C PRO A 73 -4.90 11.85 1.30
N LEU A 74 -5.99 11.36 1.90
CA LEU A 74 -7.35 11.82 1.62
C LEU A 74 -8.03 12.24 2.91
N ALA A 75 -8.83 13.31 2.80
CA ALA A 75 -9.78 13.72 3.80
C ALA A 75 -11.20 13.45 3.29
N LYS A 76 -12.08 12.92 4.13
CA LYS A 76 -13.52 13.00 3.85
C LYS A 76 -13.98 14.45 4.01
N GLN A 77 -14.63 14.96 2.95
CA GLN A 77 -15.16 16.33 2.90
C GLN A 77 -14.04 17.39 2.96
N ASP A 78 -14.40 18.67 2.92
CA ASP A 78 -13.46 19.80 3.04
C ASP A 78 -12.93 19.91 4.50
N SER A 79 -12.13 18.93 4.91
CA SER A 79 -11.51 18.82 6.23
C SER A 79 -10.00 18.74 6.12
N ASP A 80 -9.29 19.33 7.08
CA ASP A 80 -7.82 19.23 7.20
C ASP A 80 -7.36 17.91 7.85
N ILE A 81 -8.30 17.03 8.20
CA ILE A 81 -8.03 15.74 8.84
C ILE A 81 -7.92 14.66 7.76
N ILE A 82 -6.73 14.10 7.62
CA ILE A 82 -6.49 12.92 6.78
C ILE A 82 -7.04 11.68 7.50
N ASP A 83 -8.17 11.18 7.02
CA ASP A 83 -8.89 10.03 7.60
C ASP A 83 -8.93 8.81 6.67
N GLN A 84 -8.35 8.95 5.47
CA GLN A 84 -8.22 7.91 4.47
C GLN A 84 -6.86 7.97 3.78
N LEU A 85 -6.36 6.80 3.38
CA LEU A 85 -5.19 6.67 2.53
C LEU A 85 -5.57 5.84 1.31
N HIS A 86 -5.28 6.36 0.12
CA HIS A 86 -5.37 5.59 -1.11
C HIS A 86 -3.98 5.07 -1.48
N VAL A 87 -3.88 3.75 -1.66
CA VAL A 87 -2.64 3.11 -2.07
C VAL A 87 -2.82 2.58 -3.49
N VAL A 88 -2.15 3.23 -4.44
CA VAL A 88 -2.12 2.81 -5.84
C VAL A 88 -0.88 1.96 -6.06
N ILE A 89 -1.06 0.82 -6.72
CA ILE A 89 0.01 -0.13 -7.01
C ILE A 89 0.02 -0.37 -8.51
N ALA A 90 1.18 -0.14 -9.14
CA ALA A 90 1.38 -0.38 -10.56
C ALA A 90 2.56 -1.33 -10.75
N PRO A 91 2.40 -2.44 -11.50
CA PRO A 91 3.53 -3.27 -11.89
C PRO A 91 4.49 -2.48 -12.79
N ILE A 92 5.78 -2.72 -12.64
CA ILE A 92 6.75 -2.20 -13.62
C ILE A 92 6.56 -2.98 -14.91
N ASP A 93 6.50 -2.27 -16.05
CA ASP A 93 6.53 -2.90 -17.36
C ASP A 93 7.97 -3.29 -17.69
N GLU A 94 8.20 -4.58 -17.91
CA GLU A 94 9.53 -5.14 -18.21
C GLU A 94 9.78 -5.25 -19.73
N ARG A 95 8.86 -4.76 -20.58
CA ARG A 95 8.94 -4.85 -22.05
C ARG A 95 9.80 -3.75 -22.71
N CYS A 96 10.76 -3.19 -21.98
CA CYS A 96 11.73 -2.24 -22.55
C CYS A 96 12.80 -2.96 -23.35
#